data_AF-A0A6U3E433-F1
#
_entry.id   AF-A0A6U3E433-F1
#
_cell.length_a   1.000
_cell.length_b   1.000
_cell.length_c   1.000
_cell.angle_alpha   90.00
_cell.angle_beta   90.00
_cell.angle_gamma   90.00
#
_symmetry.space_group_name_H-M   'P 1'
#
loop_
_entity.id
_entity.type
_entity.pdbx_description
1 polymer ?
#
loop_
_entity_poly.entity_id
_entity_poly.type
_entity_poly.pdbx_seq_one_letter_code
_entity_poly.pdbx_strand_id
1 'polypeptide(L)'
;MRLFIALLMLGTVGQANGTALPAPHDPRTVKFVSTTAGAKPRALRRGMGDDWNRMPSLFTDEEDVYDRYAACLAATEGLRRIRDRDLAELSFQNSQSMALGEPVLPPEEQAKRRRKIVQAYIQNSGRVLRAMGMPVKQFNELGREIAQTEKLKGKIMEQAYLYRMAATINMDRSHFIDQDDSNESGNSGKSGVLPTFQRDKVQLFCQSMSEIEKLRAGQVERLMRSLQVDRFPDNVNISDPALLPFLAPRVRAVVEAFPLQAEAIVKKHGLQSEEFNQMLKATKTNPIFRWKIQKQLRIGDIHPSGTPPSPGRGESSKLMGSPNSLL
;
A
#
# COMPACT_ATOMS: atom_id res chain seq x y z
N MET A 1 25.89 -5.68 -22.35
CA MET A 1 24.84 -5.49 -21.33
C MET A 1 23.76 -6.57 -21.49
N ARG A 2 23.93 -7.75 -20.88
CA ARG A 2 22.91 -8.81 -20.88
C ARG A 2 22.05 -8.63 -19.61
N LEU A 3 20.76 -8.37 -19.83
CA LEU A 3 19.81 -7.72 -18.94
C LEU A 3 19.48 -8.51 -17.65
N PHE A 4 19.23 -7.76 -16.56
CA PHE A 4 18.67 -8.20 -15.28
C PHE A 4 17.26 -8.84 -15.39
N ILE A 5 16.65 -8.89 -16.58
CA ILE A 5 15.37 -9.57 -16.84
C ILE A 5 15.46 -11.08 -16.58
N ALA A 6 16.63 -11.70 -16.70
CA ALA A 6 16.83 -13.10 -16.28
C ALA A 6 16.54 -13.31 -14.78
N LEU A 7 16.68 -12.27 -13.95
CA LEU A 7 16.47 -12.31 -12.50
C LEU A 7 15.01 -12.12 -12.06
N LEU A 8 14.08 -11.99 -13.02
CA LEU A 8 12.64 -12.14 -12.81
C LEU A 8 12.21 -13.63 -12.79
N MET A 9 13.10 -14.56 -13.16
CA MET A 9 12.85 -16.01 -13.14
C MET A 9 13.04 -16.66 -11.75
N LEU A 10 13.40 -15.87 -10.72
CA LEU A 10 13.89 -16.36 -9.43
C LEU A 10 12.92 -16.19 -8.24
N GLY A 11 11.60 -16.19 -8.42
CA GLY A 11 10.75 -16.29 -7.23
C GLY A 11 9.27 -16.05 -7.42
N THR A 12 8.53 -17.10 -7.73
CA THR A 12 7.35 -17.40 -6.91
C THR A 12 7.87 -17.98 -5.60
N VAL A 13 7.80 -17.20 -4.53
CA VAL A 13 8.12 -17.67 -3.17
C VAL A 13 7.07 -18.71 -2.80
N GLY A 14 7.36 -19.99 -3.04
CA GLY A 14 6.71 -21.09 -2.36
C GLY A 14 7.21 -21.10 -0.92
N GLN A 15 6.38 -20.63 0.02
CA GLN A 15 6.63 -20.86 1.44
C GLN A 15 6.59 -22.37 1.70
N ALA A 16 7.74 -22.91 2.10
CA ALA A 16 7.84 -24.26 2.62
C ALA A 16 7.08 -24.35 3.96
N ASN A 17 6.10 -25.25 4.03
CA ASN A 17 5.43 -25.63 5.27
C ASN A 17 6.43 -26.37 6.17
N GLY A 18 6.93 -25.68 7.20
CA GLY A 18 7.60 -26.32 8.33
C GLY A 18 6.55 -26.96 9.25
N THR A 19 6.40 -28.27 9.16
CA THR A 19 5.71 -29.09 10.16
C THR A 19 6.48 -29.06 11.48
N ALA A 20 5.96 -28.37 12.50
CA ALA A 20 6.45 -28.45 13.86
C ALA A 20 5.55 -29.38 14.69
N LEU A 21 6.16 -30.42 15.25
CA LEU A 21 5.58 -31.34 16.24
C LEU A 21 5.43 -30.65 17.61
N PRO A 22 4.44 -31.05 18.44
CA PRO A 22 4.20 -30.43 19.74
C PRO A 22 5.05 -31.07 20.85
N ALA A 23 5.47 -30.26 21.81
CA ALA A 23 6.08 -30.69 23.07
C ALA A 23 5.41 -29.98 24.26
N PRO A 24 5.49 -30.54 25.48
CA PRO A 24 4.35 -30.65 26.39
C PRO A 24 4.23 -29.55 27.45
N HIS A 25 3.04 -29.50 28.02
CA HIS A 25 2.56 -28.69 29.14
C HIS A 25 3.44 -28.72 30.40
N ASP A 26 3.48 -27.58 31.10
CA ASP A 26 3.61 -27.53 32.56
C ASP A 26 2.78 -26.36 33.13
N PRO A 27 1.93 -26.54 34.17
CA PRO A 27 0.98 -25.53 34.63
C PRO A 27 1.48 -24.81 35.89
N ARG A 28 1.59 -23.48 35.82
CA ARG A 28 1.59 -22.63 37.03
C ARG A 28 0.56 -21.51 36.93
N THR A 29 -0.50 -21.78 37.69
CA THR A 29 -1.68 -20.99 37.98
C THR A 29 -1.35 -19.66 38.66
N VAL A 30 -1.77 -18.54 38.08
CA VAL A 30 -2.05 -17.30 38.82
C VAL A 30 -3.44 -16.83 38.43
N LYS A 31 -4.39 -16.97 39.36
CA LYS A 31 -5.77 -16.51 39.20
C LYS A 31 -5.81 -14.99 39.37
N PHE A 32 -6.17 -14.27 38.31
CA PHE A 32 -6.70 -12.92 38.44
C PHE A 32 -8.18 -12.91 38.07
N VAL A 33 -8.99 -12.61 39.08
CA VAL A 33 -10.43 -12.36 38.96
C VAL A 33 -10.60 -10.91 38.53
N SER A 34 -11.25 -10.67 37.39
CA SER A 34 -11.91 -9.39 37.12
C SER A 34 -13.05 -9.59 36.14
N THR A 35 -14.25 -9.41 36.70
CA THR A 35 -15.56 -9.50 36.10
C THR A 35 -15.85 -8.24 35.29
N THR A 36 -16.00 -8.33 33.97
CA THR A 36 -16.82 -7.37 33.21
C THR A 36 -17.56 -8.08 32.08
N ALA A 37 -18.84 -7.74 31.95
CA ALA A 37 -19.81 -8.40 31.13
C ALA A 37 -19.69 -8.06 29.64
N GLY A 38 -19.74 -9.10 28.80
CA GLY A 38 -20.76 -9.19 27.76
C GLY A 38 -20.66 -8.28 26.53
N ALA A 39 -19.55 -8.31 25.79
CA ALA A 39 -19.56 -8.04 24.36
C ALA A 39 -18.75 -9.14 23.65
N LYS A 40 -19.42 -10.03 22.91
CA LYS A 40 -18.76 -11.09 22.14
C LYS A 40 -17.87 -10.44 21.06
N PRO A 41 -16.53 -10.54 21.12
CA PRO A 41 -15.72 -10.16 19.98
C PRO A 41 -16.03 -11.16 18.87
N ARG A 42 -16.57 -10.64 17.78
CA ARG A 42 -16.82 -11.39 16.55
C ARG A 42 -15.46 -11.84 16.03
N ALA A 43 -15.06 -13.07 16.38
CA ALA A 43 -13.83 -13.68 15.91
C ALA A 43 -13.91 -13.79 14.38
N LEU A 44 -13.36 -12.79 13.70
CA LEU A 44 -13.06 -12.83 12.28
C LEU A 44 -12.03 -13.95 12.10
N ARG A 45 -12.50 -15.15 11.77
CA ARG A 45 -11.69 -16.19 11.15
C ARG A 45 -11.16 -15.60 9.84
N ARG A 46 -9.96 -15.02 9.91
CA ARG A 46 -9.23 -14.49 8.76
C ARG A 46 -8.39 -15.65 8.22
N GLY A 47 -8.73 -16.15 7.04
CA GLY A 47 -7.92 -17.15 6.36
C GLY A 47 -6.53 -16.58 6.04
N MET A 48 -5.49 -17.41 6.18
CA MET A 48 -4.07 -17.08 5.93
C MET A 48 -3.75 -16.66 4.48
N GLY A 49 -4.74 -16.41 3.62
CA GLY A 49 -4.56 -16.08 2.20
C GLY A 49 -4.44 -14.60 1.86
N ASP A 50 -4.98 -13.70 2.69
CA ASP A 50 -5.22 -12.28 2.30
C ASP A 50 -4.35 -11.24 3.04
N ASP A 51 -3.40 -11.68 3.87
CA ASP A 51 -2.71 -10.77 4.80
C ASP A 51 -1.69 -9.83 4.14
N TRP A 52 -1.42 -10.01 2.85
CA TRP A 52 -0.62 -9.10 2.02
C TRP A 52 -1.28 -7.72 1.79
N ASN A 53 -2.54 -7.53 2.21
CA ASN A 53 -3.23 -6.23 2.20
C ASN A 53 -2.98 -5.43 3.48
N ARG A 54 -2.54 -6.07 4.57
CA ARG A 54 -2.23 -5.37 5.82
C ARG A 54 -0.84 -4.76 5.68
N MET A 55 -0.70 -3.51 6.12
CA MET A 55 0.63 -2.93 6.25
C MET A 55 1.45 -3.79 7.22
N PRO A 56 2.76 -4.02 6.97
CA PRO A 56 3.58 -4.78 7.89
C PRO A 56 3.43 -4.22 9.31
N SER A 57 3.08 -5.09 10.24
CA SER A 57 3.02 -4.76 11.66
C SER A 57 4.18 -5.40 12.37
N LEU A 58 4.82 -4.65 13.26
CA LEU A 58 5.78 -5.19 14.22
C LEU A 58 5.10 -6.00 15.32
N PHE A 59 3.77 -5.90 15.45
CA PHE A 59 2.98 -6.52 16.50
C PHE A 59 2.42 -7.88 16.06
N THR A 60 2.32 -8.80 17.00
CA THR A 60 1.55 -10.05 16.81
C THR A 60 0.05 -9.77 16.89
N ASP A 61 -0.78 -10.73 16.50
CA ASP A 61 -2.24 -10.57 16.57
C ASP A 61 -2.77 -10.35 17.99
N GLU A 62 -2.05 -10.85 19.01
CA GLU A 62 -2.35 -10.62 20.43
C GLU A 62 -2.08 -9.16 20.85
N GLU A 63 -1.17 -8.49 20.14
CA GLU A 63 -0.73 -7.12 20.39
C GLU A 63 -1.46 -6.09 19.50
N ASP A 64 -2.58 -6.46 18.86
CA ASP A 64 -3.32 -5.61 17.92
C ASP A 64 -3.78 -4.26 18.51
N VAL A 65 -3.96 -4.19 19.83
CA VAL A 65 -4.28 -2.95 20.53
C VAL A 65 -3.15 -1.91 20.42
N TYR A 66 -1.89 -2.35 20.43
CA TYR A 66 -0.71 -1.50 20.28
C TYR A 66 -0.50 -1.08 18.83
N ASP A 67 -0.80 -1.96 17.88
CA ASP A 67 -0.81 -1.65 16.44
C ASP A 67 -1.80 -0.52 16.13
N ARG A 68 -3.04 -0.64 16.64
CA ARG A 68 -4.06 0.42 16.53
C ARG A 68 -3.64 1.71 17.24
N TYR A 69 -2.99 1.61 18.41
CA TYR A 69 -2.47 2.79 19.11
C TYR A 69 -1.38 3.49 18.29
N ALA A 70 -0.46 2.74 17.67
CA ALA A 70 0.55 3.27 16.76
C ALA A 70 -0.07 3.95 15.52
N ALA A 71 -1.12 3.36 14.94
CA ALA A 71 -1.87 3.96 13.84
C ALA A 71 -2.53 5.29 14.25
N CYS A 72 -3.10 5.35 15.46
CA CYS A 72 -3.68 6.56 16.03
C CYS A 72 -2.63 7.66 16.26
N LEU A 73 -1.44 7.32 16.78
CA LEU A 73 -0.32 8.24 16.89
C LEU A 73 0.08 8.81 15.53
N ALA A 74 0.23 7.95 14.53
CA ALA A 74 0.56 8.37 13.18
C ALA A 74 -0.48 9.32 12.57
N ALA A 75 -1.77 9.02 12.75
CA ALA A 75 -2.87 9.82 12.21
C ALA A 75 -3.01 11.19 12.90
N THR A 76 -2.67 11.29 14.19
CA THR A 76 -2.80 12.53 14.98
C THR A 76 -1.56 13.41 14.98
N GLU A 77 -0.42 12.90 14.52
CA GLU A 77 0.86 13.62 14.46
C GLU A 77 0.77 14.95 13.71
N GLY A 78 0.06 15.01 12.58
CA GLY A 78 -0.10 16.25 11.82
C GLY A 78 -0.80 17.35 12.63
N LEU A 79 -1.86 16.98 13.37
CA LEU A 79 -2.58 17.88 14.27
C LEU A 79 -1.70 18.35 15.43
N ARG A 80 -0.84 17.47 15.96
CA ARG A 80 0.12 17.81 17.01
C ARG A 80 1.12 18.86 16.52
N ARG A 81 1.67 18.69 15.31
CA ARG A 81 2.63 19.64 14.72
C ARG A 81 2.00 21.02 14.50
N ILE A 82 0.76 21.07 14.03
CA ILE A 82 0.01 22.33 13.88
C ILE A 82 -0.13 23.03 15.24
N ARG A 83 -0.59 22.30 16.26
CA ARG A 83 -0.69 22.83 17.63
C ARG A 83 0.65 23.38 18.14
N ASP A 84 1.73 22.61 17.99
CA ASP A 84 3.04 22.98 18.50
C ASP A 84 3.61 24.20 17.77
N ARG A 85 3.38 24.31 16.46
CA ARG A 85 3.71 25.49 15.66
C ARG A 85 2.93 26.71 16.12
N ASP A 86 1.61 26.61 16.25
CA ASP A 86 0.76 27.74 16.61
C ASP A 86 1.06 28.24 18.04
N LEU A 87 1.43 27.33 18.96
CA LEU A 87 1.93 27.70 20.30
C LEU A 87 3.29 28.40 20.26
N ALA A 88 4.20 27.93 19.40
CA ALA A 88 5.51 28.55 19.21
C ALA A 88 5.38 29.94 18.59
N GLU A 89 4.51 30.10 17.59
CA GLU A 89 4.21 31.39 16.95
C GLU A 89 3.64 32.39 17.96
N LEU A 90 2.69 31.95 18.81
CA LEU A 90 2.17 32.80 19.89
C LEU A 90 3.27 33.23 20.87
N SER A 91 4.22 32.34 21.19
CA SER A 91 5.36 32.69 22.03
C SER A 91 6.31 33.67 21.33
N PHE A 92 6.56 33.47 20.03
CA PHE A 92 7.43 34.30 19.21
C PHE A 92 6.87 35.71 19.05
N GLN A 93 5.57 35.85 18.76
CA GLN A 93 4.89 37.15 18.66
C GLN A 93 5.06 37.96 19.96
N ASN A 94 4.89 37.33 21.12
CA ASN A 94 5.09 38.02 22.40
C ASN A 94 6.54 38.48 22.61
N SER A 95 7.52 37.64 22.27
CA SER A 95 8.94 38.01 22.35
C SER A 95 9.30 39.14 21.39
N GLN A 96 8.71 39.12 20.18
CA GLN A 96 8.92 40.14 19.16
C GLN A 96 8.32 41.48 19.58
N SER A 97 7.07 41.51 20.09
CA SER A 97 6.46 42.74 20.60
C SER A 97 7.27 43.34 21.75
N MET A 98 7.80 42.53 22.66
CA MET A 98 8.72 43.01 23.70
C MET A 98 9.99 43.64 23.12
N ALA A 99 10.58 43.04 22.09
CA ALA A 99 11.80 43.56 21.46
C ALA A 99 11.56 44.87 20.69
N LEU A 100 10.39 45.05 20.09
CA LEU A 100 10.02 46.24 19.32
C LEU A 100 9.40 47.37 20.17
N GLY A 101 9.20 47.14 21.48
CA GLY A 101 8.50 48.09 22.35
C GLY A 101 6.99 48.22 22.04
N GLU A 102 6.43 47.26 21.30
CA GLU A 102 5.01 47.19 21.02
C GLU A 102 4.24 46.69 22.25
N PRO A 103 2.96 47.08 22.42
CA PRO A 103 2.14 46.61 23.51
C PRO A 103 1.98 45.07 23.45
N VAL A 104 2.55 44.38 24.44
CA VAL A 104 2.40 42.94 24.60
C VAL A 104 0.96 42.62 24.96
N LEU A 105 0.41 41.57 24.35
CA LEU A 105 -0.91 41.04 24.70
C LEU A 105 -1.01 40.80 26.22
N PRO A 106 -2.09 41.25 26.89
CA PRO A 106 -2.29 40.97 28.29
C PRO A 106 -2.19 39.47 28.61
N PRO A 107 -1.65 39.06 29.76
CA PRO A 107 -1.48 37.64 30.13
C PRO A 107 -2.78 36.82 30.02
N GLU A 108 -3.93 37.43 30.30
CA GLU A 108 -5.24 36.81 30.17
C GLU A 108 -5.60 36.45 28.73
N GLU A 109 -5.32 37.36 27.78
CA GLU A 109 -5.56 37.10 26.36
C GLU A 109 -4.63 36.03 25.81
N GLN A 110 -3.37 36.01 26.25
CA GLN A 110 -2.42 34.95 25.90
C GLN A 110 -2.90 33.58 26.40
N ALA A 111 -3.34 33.50 27.67
CA ALA A 111 -3.90 32.28 28.24
C ALA A 111 -5.15 31.82 27.46
N LYS A 112 -6.02 32.76 27.07
CA LYS A 112 -7.21 32.48 26.25
C LYS A 112 -6.83 31.93 24.87
N ARG A 113 -5.86 32.52 24.18
CA ARG A 113 -5.37 32.02 22.88
C ARG A 113 -4.74 30.63 23.01
N ARG A 114 -3.88 30.41 24.01
CA ARG A 114 -3.28 29.09 24.30
C ARG A 114 -4.35 28.02 24.54
N ARG A 115 -5.37 28.33 25.37
CA ARG A 115 -6.50 27.43 25.62
C ARG A 115 -7.25 27.07 24.34
N LYS A 116 -7.51 28.04 23.45
CA LYS A 116 -8.17 27.79 22.15
C LYS A 116 -7.37 26.84 21.27
N ILE A 117 -6.06 27.05 21.13
CA ILE A 117 -5.18 26.17 20.32
C ILE A 117 -5.20 24.74 20.87
N VAL A 118 -5.04 24.58 22.18
CA VAL A 118 -5.07 23.26 22.83
C VAL A 118 -6.45 22.59 22.71
N GLN A 119 -7.53 23.34 22.90
CA GLN A 119 -8.89 22.83 22.79
C GLN A 119 -9.20 22.35 21.37
N ALA A 120 -8.79 23.10 20.34
CA ALA A 120 -8.94 22.70 18.94
C ALA A 120 -8.20 21.37 18.66
N TYR A 121 -6.97 21.24 19.14
CA TYR A 121 -6.21 19.99 19.04
C TYR A 121 -6.94 18.82 19.72
N ILE A 122 -7.42 18.99 20.96
CA ILE A 122 -8.12 17.94 21.71
C ILE A 122 -9.39 17.50 20.98
N GLN A 123 -10.17 18.45 20.46
CA GLN A 123 -11.41 18.14 19.73
C GLN A 123 -11.13 17.38 18.43
N ASN A 124 -10.16 17.85 17.64
CA ASN A 124 -9.83 17.25 16.35
C ASN A 124 -9.18 15.87 16.53
N SER A 125 -8.18 15.74 17.42
CA SER A 125 -7.57 14.44 17.72
C SER A 125 -8.59 13.45 18.28
N GLY A 126 -9.49 13.89 19.17
CA GLY A 126 -10.55 13.04 19.70
C GLY A 126 -11.51 12.50 18.63
N ARG A 127 -11.79 13.27 17.56
CA ARG A 127 -12.58 12.79 16.41
C ARG A 127 -11.82 11.71 15.62
N VAL A 128 -10.52 11.92 15.36
CA VAL A 128 -9.66 10.95 14.65
C VAL A 128 -9.57 9.63 15.44
N LEU A 129 -9.31 9.71 16.75
CA LEU A 129 -9.20 8.52 17.61
C LEU A 129 -10.49 7.68 17.58
N ARG A 130 -11.66 8.32 17.71
CA ARG A 130 -12.95 7.63 17.62
C ARG A 130 -13.20 7.00 16.25
N ALA A 131 -12.84 7.68 15.16
CA ALA A 131 -12.95 7.14 13.81
C ALA A 131 -12.07 5.91 13.58
N MET A 132 -10.92 5.85 14.26
CA MET A 132 -10.01 4.69 14.26
C MET A 132 -10.43 3.58 15.24
N GLY A 133 -11.60 3.71 15.87
CA GLY A 133 -12.12 2.71 16.80
C GLY A 133 -11.41 2.66 18.15
N MET A 134 -10.71 3.73 18.55
CA MET A 134 -10.03 3.84 19.84
C MET A 134 -10.58 5.02 20.65
N PRO A 135 -11.39 4.80 21.70
CA PRO A 135 -11.85 5.87 22.58
C PRO A 135 -10.69 6.59 23.27
N VAL A 136 -10.85 7.90 23.52
CA VAL A 136 -9.83 8.75 24.16
C VAL A 136 -9.37 8.20 25.52
N LYS A 137 -10.31 7.62 26.29
CA LYS A 137 -10.00 7.00 27.59
C LYS A 137 -9.01 5.85 27.43
N GLN A 138 -9.29 4.92 26.51
CA GLN A 138 -8.44 3.78 26.22
C GLN A 138 -7.07 4.22 25.70
N PHE A 139 -7.03 5.20 24.79
CA PHE A 139 -5.78 5.77 24.28
C PHE A 139 -4.91 6.31 25.44
N ASN A 140 -5.51 7.06 26.38
CA ASN A 140 -4.77 7.61 27.52
C ASN A 140 -4.31 6.53 28.52
N GLU A 141 -5.08 5.46 28.70
CA GLU A 141 -4.70 4.31 29.53
C GLU A 141 -3.49 3.58 28.94
N LEU A 142 -3.55 3.23 27.65
CA LEU A 142 -2.43 2.63 26.93
C LEU A 142 -1.20 3.53 26.94
N GLY A 143 -1.38 4.85 26.75
CA GLY A 143 -0.27 5.80 26.80
C GLY A 143 0.50 5.77 28.13
N ARG A 144 -0.19 5.55 29.25
CA ARG A 144 0.45 5.41 30.58
C ARG A 144 1.18 4.07 30.72
N GLU A 145 0.58 2.99 30.26
CA GLU A 145 1.19 1.65 30.26
C GLU A 145 2.46 1.61 29.39
N ILE A 146 2.38 2.13 28.17
CA ILE A 146 3.49 2.19 27.22
C ILE A 146 4.65 3.02 27.79
N ALA A 147 4.36 4.09 28.52
CA ALA A 147 5.39 4.93 29.14
C ALA A 147 6.21 4.20 30.22
N GLN A 148 5.69 3.11 30.79
CA GLN A 148 6.42 2.32 31.79
C GLN A 148 7.42 1.36 31.15
N THR A 149 7.27 1.04 29.86
CA THR A 149 8.07 0.02 29.17
C THR A 149 8.77 0.61 27.95
N GLU A 150 10.05 0.97 28.09
CA GLU A 150 10.80 1.66 27.02
C GLU A 150 10.91 0.83 25.73
N LYS A 151 11.04 -0.50 25.83
CA LYS A 151 11.05 -1.39 24.66
C LYS A 151 9.75 -1.33 23.86
N LEU A 152 8.61 -1.37 24.55
CA LEU A 152 7.29 -1.30 23.92
C LEU A 152 7.06 0.06 23.29
N LYS A 153 7.45 1.13 23.99
CA LYS A 153 7.42 2.49 23.46
C LYS A 153 8.24 2.62 22.17
N GLY A 154 9.46 2.09 22.13
CA GLY A 154 10.29 2.06 20.91
C GLY A 154 9.56 1.37 19.74
N LYS A 155 9.06 0.16 19.96
CA LYS A 155 8.32 -0.63 18.96
C LYS A 155 7.08 0.11 18.43
N ILE A 156 6.32 0.78 19.31
CA ILE A 156 5.14 1.58 18.94
C ILE A 156 5.52 2.80 18.11
N MET A 157 6.60 3.50 18.48
CA MET A 157 7.08 4.67 17.74
C MET A 157 7.59 4.31 16.35
N GLU A 158 8.27 3.16 16.22
CA GLU A 158 8.69 2.60 14.93
C GLU A 158 7.49 2.24 14.06
N GLN A 159 6.51 1.53 14.61
CA GLN A 159 5.28 1.20 13.87
C GLN A 159 4.52 2.47 13.45
N ALA A 160 4.40 3.47 14.33
CA ALA A 160 3.79 4.75 14.00
C ALA A 160 4.56 5.50 12.90
N TYR A 161 5.89 5.38 12.86
CA TYR A 161 6.70 5.90 11.78
C TYR A 161 6.39 5.19 10.45
N LEU A 162 6.29 3.86 10.43
CA LEU A 162 5.87 3.10 9.25
C LEU A 162 4.49 3.53 8.75
N TYR A 163 3.52 3.72 9.66
CA TYR A 163 2.20 4.25 9.33
C TYR A 163 2.27 5.62 8.64
N ARG A 164 3.10 6.55 9.17
CA ARG A 164 3.27 7.87 8.55
C ARG A 164 3.90 7.79 7.17
N MET A 165 4.94 6.98 7.00
CA MET A 165 5.59 6.78 5.71
C MET A 165 4.65 6.19 4.67
N ALA A 166 3.80 5.24 5.05
CA ALA A 166 2.81 4.71 4.14
C ALA A 166 1.69 5.71 3.84
N ALA A 167 1.29 6.52 4.81
CA ALA A 167 0.29 7.57 4.60
C ALA A 167 0.80 8.61 3.59
N THR A 168 2.04 9.09 3.70
CA THR A 168 2.59 10.06 2.74
C THR A 168 2.66 9.48 1.32
N ILE A 169 3.04 8.22 1.19
CA ILE A 169 3.12 7.54 -0.12
C ILE A 169 1.73 7.31 -0.74
N ASN A 170 0.68 7.20 0.08
CA ASN A 170 -0.71 7.07 -0.38
C ASN A 170 -1.40 8.42 -0.60
N MET A 171 -1.06 9.48 0.15
CA MET A 171 -1.71 10.80 0.04
C MET A 171 -1.42 11.49 -1.28
N ASP A 172 -0.29 11.18 -1.93
CA ASP A 172 -0.11 11.67 -3.28
C ASP A 172 -1.29 11.20 -4.17
N ARG A 173 -1.99 10.08 -3.88
CA ARG A 173 -3.11 9.55 -4.71
C ARG A 173 -4.41 10.32 -4.58
N SER A 174 -4.54 11.29 -3.67
CA SER A 174 -5.66 12.22 -3.81
C SER A 174 -5.35 13.06 -5.03
N HIS A 175 -5.95 12.69 -6.15
CA HIS A 175 -6.16 13.59 -7.27
C HIS A 175 -6.59 14.92 -6.64
N PHE A 176 -5.68 15.90 -6.65
CA PHE A 176 -6.11 17.26 -6.88
C PHE A 176 -6.97 17.14 -8.12
N ILE A 177 -8.28 17.14 -7.90
CA ILE A 177 -9.23 17.38 -8.96
C ILE A 177 -8.77 18.73 -9.49
N ASP A 178 -8.13 18.71 -10.65
CA ASP A 178 -7.87 19.87 -11.45
C ASP A 178 -9.23 20.56 -11.65
N GLN A 179 -9.54 21.52 -10.77
CA GLN A 179 -10.02 22.81 -11.24
C GLN A 179 -8.76 23.42 -11.87
N ASP A 180 -8.42 23.16 -13.13
CA ASP A 180 -9.17 23.56 -14.32
C ASP A 180 -9.98 24.84 -14.09
N ASP A 181 -9.26 25.86 -13.64
CA ASP A 181 -9.51 27.21 -14.12
C ASP A 181 -8.17 27.77 -14.62
N SER A 182 -8.12 27.84 -15.93
CA SER A 182 -7.05 28.36 -16.75
C SER A 182 -6.65 29.76 -16.26
N ASN A 183 -5.38 29.96 -15.95
CA ASN A 183 -4.74 31.20 -16.35
C ASN A 183 -3.24 31.02 -16.57
N GLU A 184 -2.87 31.24 -17.82
CA GLU A 184 -1.53 31.28 -18.38
C GLU A 184 -0.61 32.25 -17.63
N SER A 185 0.68 32.03 -17.87
CA SER A 185 1.84 32.90 -17.56
C SER A 185 2.46 32.58 -16.21
N GLY A 186 3.62 31.94 -16.12
CA GLY A 186 4.67 31.75 -17.09
C GLY A 186 5.98 31.70 -16.31
N ASN A 187 6.86 30.80 -16.70
CA ASN A 187 8.29 30.88 -16.43
C ASN A 187 8.77 30.70 -14.96
N SER A 188 8.91 29.45 -14.52
CA SER A 188 10.02 29.08 -13.63
C SER A 188 10.52 27.67 -13.95
N GLY A 189 11.69 27.63 -14.60
CA GLY A 189 12.37 26.41 -14.96
C GLY A 189 13.04 25.72 -13.77
N LYS A 190 13.15 24.40 -13.91
CA LYS A 190 14.11 23.51 -13.23
C LYS A 190 13.93 23.34 -11.72
N SER A 191 13.01 22.46 -11.35
CA SER A 191 13.31 21.18 -10.66
C SER A 191 12.05 20.59 -10.01
N GLY A 192 10.92 20.64 -10.73
CA GLY A 192 9.63 20.13 -10.29
C GLY A 192 9.03 19.20 -11.33
N VAL A 193 9.81 18.26 -11.88
CA VAL A 193 9.24 17.18 -12.71
C VAL A 193 8.31 16.38 -11.81
N LEU A 194 7.02 16.60 -12.04
CA LEU A 194 5.93 16.42 -11.11
C LEU A 194 5.80 14.96 -10.61
N PRO A 195 5.38 14.75 -9.35
CA PRO A 195 5.02 13.44 -8.78
C PRO A 195 3.99 12.65 -9.61
N THR A 196 3.20 13.35 -10.44
CA THR A 196 2.25 12.75 -11.39
C THR A 196 2.93 11.92 -12.47
N PHE A 197 4.03 12.40 -13.06
CA PHE A 197 4.80 11.60 -14.04
C PHE A 197 5.35 10.30 -13.42
N GLN A 198 5.69 10.32 -12.13
CA GLN A 198 6.11 9.11 -11.44
C GLN A 198 4.95 8.13 -11.21
N ARG A 199 3.71 8.59 -11.09
CA ARG A 199 2.54 7.69 -10.99
C ARG A 199 2.33 6.91 -12.27
N ASP A 200 2.36 7.60 -13.39
CA ASP A 200 2.11 7.00 -14.69
C ASP A 200 3.16 5.93 -14.96
N LYS A 201 4.42 6.21 -14.64
CA LYS A 201 5.52 5.23 -14.72
C LYS A 201 5.27 3.97 -13.87
N VAL A 202 4.76 4.10 -12.65
CA VAL A 202 4.40 2.93 -11.81
C VAL A 202 3.27 2.13 -12.45
N GLN A 203 2.28 2.78 -13.06
CA GLN A 203 1.21 2.10 -13.77
C GLN A 203 1.73 1.35 -15.00
N LEU A 204 2.52 2.02 -15.85
CA LEU A 204 3.15 1.42 -17.03
C LEU A 204 4.06 0.25 -16.64
N PHE A 205 4.75 0.36 -15.49
CA PHE A 205 5.57 -0.71 -14.94
C PHE A 205 4.73 -1.91 -14.51
N CYS A 206 3.62 -1.69 -13.81
CA CYS A 206 2.69 -2.76 -13.44
C CYS A 206 2.11 -3.45 -14.68
N GLN A 207 1.68 -2.68 -15.69
CA GLN A 207 1.15 -3.21 -16.96
C GLN A 207 2.20 -4.06 -17.69
N SER A 208 3.42 -3.55 -17.81
CA SER A 208 4.55 -4.27 -18.41
C SER A 208 4.83 -5.57 -17.64
N MET A 209 4.86 -5.51 -16.31
CA MET A 209 5.12 -6.68 -15.45
C MET A 209 4.04 -7.75 -15.60
N SER A 210 2.76 -7.35 -15.62
CA SER A 210 1.63 -8.28 -15.86
C SER A 210 1.69 -8.93 -17.25
N GLU A 211 2.00 -8.17 -18.30
CA GLU A 211 2.08 -8.71 -19.66
C GLU A 211 3.30 -9.63 -19.85
N ILE A 212 4.44 -9.31 -19.23
CA ILE A 212 5.63 -10.19 -19.21
C ILE A 212 5.32 -11.50 -18.48
N GLU A 213 4.56 -11.46 -17.39
CA GLU A 213 4.18 -12.68 -16.66
C GLU A 213 3.20 -13.54 -17.48
N LYS A 214 2.25 -12.91 -18.18
CA LYS A 214 1.38 -13.62 -19.14
C LYS A 214 2.17 -14.27 -20.27
N LEU A 215 3.16 -13.55 -20.84
CA LEU A 215 4.07 -14.09 -21.85
C LEU A 215 4.81 -15.32 -21.31
N ARG A 216 5.35 -15.23 -20.08
CA ARG A 216 6.05 -16.33 -19.43
C ARG A 216 5.14 -17.54 -19.27
N ALA A 217 3.96 -17.36 -18.69
CA ALA A 217 2.99 -18.44 -18.50
C ALA A 217 2.67 -19.15 -19.82
N GLY A 218 2.40 -18.38 -20.89
CA GLY A 218 2.12 -18.95 -22.22
C GLY A 218 3.32 -19.60 -22.90
N GLN A 219 4.56 -19.17 -22.63
CA GLN A 219 5.76 -19.87 -23.10
C GLN A 219 5.97 -21.19 -22.36
N VAL A 220 5.84 -21.18 -21.03
CA VAL A 220 5.95 -22.39 -20.19
C VAL A 220 4.91 -23.42 -20.59
N GLU A 221 3.66 -23.00 -20.77
CA GLU A 221 2.57 -23.90 -21.18
C GLU A 221 2.81 -24.53 -22.56
N ARG A 222 3.24 -23.73 -23.55
CA ARG A 222 3.59 -24.25 -24.88
C ARG A 222 4.76 -25.22 -24.83
N LEU A 223 5.74 -24.94 -23.96
CA LEU A 223 6.89 -25.81 -23.77
C LEU A 223 6.49 -27.15 -23.13
N MET A 224 5.62 -27.12 -22.11
CA MET A 224 5.06 -28.31 -21.46
C MET A 224 4.31 -29.18 -22.47
N ARG A 225 3.43 -28.59 -23.28
CA ARG A 225 2.73 -29.29 -24.36
C ARG A 225 3.69 -29.90 -25.39
N SER A 226 4.75 -29.17 -25.76
CA SER A 226 5.74 -29.67 -26.71
C SER A 226 6.60 -30.82 -26.15
N LEU A 227 6.84 -30.85 -24.84
CA LEU A 227 7.65 -31.89 -24.20
C LEU A 227 6.80 -33.06 -23.69
N GLN A 228 5.47 -32.94 -23.74
CA GLN A 228 4.51 -33.90 -23.16
C GLN A 228 4.75 -34.11 -21.66
N VAL A 229 5.00 -33.01 -20.94
CA VAL A 229 5.23 -33.01 -19.50
C VAL A 229 4.11 -32.25 -18.80
N ASP A 230 3.46 -32.85 -17.82
CA ASP A 230 2.33 -32.25 -17.10
C ASP A 230 2.74 -31.11 -16.18
N ARG A 231 3.97 -31.14 -15.63
CA ARG A 231 4.50 -30.09 -14.76
C ARG A 231 6.02 -30.14 -14.71
N PHE A 232 6.67 -28.97 -14.73
CA PHE A 232 8.11 -28.88 -14.45
C PHE A 232 8.39 -29.03 -12.94
N PRO A 233 9.53 -29.63 -12.55
CA PRO A 233 9.92 -29.72 -11.15
C PRO A 233 10.09 -28.33 -10.53
N ASP A 234 9.50 -28.09 -9.35
CA ASP A 234 9.54 -26.78 -8.67
C ASP A 234 10.95 -26.34 -8.29
N ASN A 235 11.89 -27.28 -8.20
CA ASN A 235 13.29 -27.06 -7.85
C ASN A 235 14.20 -26.76 -9.05
N VAL A 236 13.70 -26.83 -10.29
CA VAL A 236 14.52 -26.63 -11.49
C VAL A 236 14.22 -25.28 -12.13
N ASN A 237 15.19 -24.36 -12.07
CA ASN A 237 15.10 -23.10 -12.79
C ASN A 237 15.59 -23.26 -14.24
N ILE A 238 14.65 -23.42 -15.17
CA ILE A 238 14.91 -23.58 -16.61
C ILE A 238 15.71 -22.39 -17.20
N SER A 239 15.73 -21.26 -16.49
CA SER A 239 16.43 -20.04 -16.91
C SER A 239 17.85 -19.91 -16.34
N ASP A 240 18.32 -20.89 -15.59
CA ASP A 240 19.69 -20.90 -15.07
C ASP A 240 20.70 -21.00 -16.23
N PRO A 241 21.61 -20.01 -16.40
CA PRO A 241 22.66 -20.06 -17.41
C PRO A 241 23.52 -21.33 -17.35
N ALA A 242 23.72 -21.91 -16.17
CA ALA A 242 24.48 -23.14 -16.00
C ALA A 242 23.74 -24.37 -16.56
N LEU A 243 22.40 -24.33 -16.60
CA LEU A 243 21.57 -25.41 -17.13
C LEU A 243 21.39 -25.31 -18.65
N LEU A 244 21.49 -24.12 -19.25
CA LEU A 244 21.25 -23.89 -20.69
C LEU A 244 21.96 -24.88 -21.64
N PRO A 245 23.24 -25.25 -21.44
CA PRO A 245 23.94 -26.20 -22.33
C PRO A 245 23.34 -27.61 -22.30
N PHE A 246 22.69 -27.98 -21.19
CA PHE A 246 22.08 -29.29 -20.98
C PHE A 246 20.60 -29.33 -21.40
N LEU A 247 19.96 -28.17 -21.58
CA LEU A 247 18.60 -28.09 -22.08
C LEU A 247 18.54 -28.46 -23.56
N ALA A 248 17.43 -29.10 -23.95
CA ALA A 248 17.14 -29.40 -25.34
C ALA A 248 17.17 -28.12 -26.20
N PRO A 249 17.65 -28.17 -27.46
CA PRO A 249 17.82 -26.96 -28.30
C PRO A 249 16.55 -26.11 -28.41
N ARG A 250 15.38 -26.75 -28.47
CA ARG A 250 14.08 -26.07 -28.50
C ARG A 250 13.79 -25.30 -27.21
N VAL A 251 14.05 -25.89 -26.05
CA VAL A 251 13.88 -25.24 -24.74
C VAL A 251 14.82 -24.03 -24.64
N ARG A 252 16.09 -24.26 -25.00
CA ARG A 252 17.14 -23.22 -25.00
C ARG A 252 16.73 -22.02 -25.86
N ALA A 253 16.25 -22.26 -27.07
CA ALA A 253 15.81 -21.19 -27.97
C ALA A 253 14.67 -20.33 -27.38
N VAL A 254 13.71 -20.95 -26.68
CA VAL A 254 12.63 -20.21 -26.00
C VAL A 254 13.18 -19.35 -24.85
N VAL A 255 14.07 -19.92 -24.03
CA VAL A 255 14.68 -19.21 -22.89
C VAL A 255 15.56 -18.05 -23.36
N GLU A 256 16.33 -18.24 -24.43
CA GLU A 256 17.18 -17.19 -25.02
C GLU A 256 16.37 -16.07 -25.68
N ALA A 257 15.20 -16.39 -26.24
CA ALA A 257 14.32 -15.40 -26.87
C ALA A 257 13.50 -14.57 -25.86
N PHE A 258 13.23 -15.09 -24.65
CA PHE A 258 12.36 -14.44 -23.67
C PHE A 258 12.82 -13.01 -23.28
N PRO A 259 14.11 -12.74 -22.97
CA PRO A 259 14.54 -11.38 -22.62
C PRO A 259 14.26 -10.34 -23.71
N LEU A 260 14.42 -10.71 -24.98
CA LEU A 260 14.16 -9.83 -26.12
C LEU A 260 12.66 -9.52 -26.25
N GLN A 261 11.80 -10.52 -26.03
CA GLN A 261 10.35 -10.34 -26.06
C GLN A 261 9.85 -9.51 -24.87
N ALA A 262 10.40 -9.76 -23.68
CA ALA A 262 10.09 -8.97 -22.49
C ALA A 262 10.51 -7.50 -22.68
N GLU A 263 11.67 -7.24 -23.29
CA GLU A 263 12.10 -5.88 -23.62
C GLU A 263 11.13 -5.20 -24.61
N ALA A 264 10.63 -5.91 -25.61
CA ALA A 264 9.64 -5.38 -26.53
C ALA A 264 8.33 -4.99 -25.83
N ILE A 265 7.88 -5.76 -24.83
CA ILE A 265 6.72 -5.42 -24.00
C ILE A 265 6.97 -4.14 -23.19
N VAL A 266 8.13 -4.00 -22.56
CA VAL A 266 8.48 -2.79 -21.79
C VAL A 266 8.44 -1.55 -22.69
N LYS A 267 9.02 -1.63 -23.89
CA LYS A 267 8.99 -0.55 -24.88
C LYS A 267 7.58 -0.24 -25.38
N LYS A 268 6.74 -1.26 -25.57
CA LYS A 268 5.33 -1.11 -25.97
C LYS A 268 4.53 -0.28 -24.98
N HIS A 269 4.83 -0.38 -23.68
CA HIS A 269 4.21 0.44 -22.63
C HIS A 269 4.92 1.77 -22.40
N GLY A 270 5.86 2.18 -23.25
CA GLY A 270 6.54 3.47 -23.16
C GLY A 270 7.60 3.58 -22.06
N LEU A 271 8.04 2.46 -21.48
CA LEU A 271 9.15 2.44 -20.54
C LEU A 271 10.47 2.11 -21.24
N GLN A 272 11.56 2.69 -20.72
CA GLN A 272 12.91 2.30 -21.13
C GLN A 272 13.35 1.05 -20.37
N SER A 273 14.17 0.20 -21.02
CA SER A 273 14.66 -1.04 -20.43
C SER A 273 15.44 -0.80 -19.12
N GLU A 274 16.24 0.25 -19.07
CA GLU A 274 17.00 0.63 -17.87
C GLU A 274 16.07 1.07 -16.72
N GLU A 275 15.08 1.90 -17.04
CA GLU A 275 14.10 2.38 -16.07
C GLU A 275 13.28 1.23 -15.46
N PHE A 276 12.80 0.31 -16.30
CA PHE A 276 12.10 -0.89 -15.84
C PHE A 276 12.98 -1.72 -14.89
N ASN A 277 14.27 -1.89 -15.22
CA ASN A 277 15.21 -2.62 -14.36
C ASN A 277 15.47 -1.91 -13.03
N GLN A 278 15.54 -0.57 -13.02
CA GLN A 278 15.67 0.21 -11.79
C GLN A 278 14.43 0.04 -10.90
N MET A 279 13.23 0.11 -11.46
CA MET A 279 11.97 -0.12 -10.73
C MET A 279 11.86 -1.56 -10.23
N LEU A 280 12.32 -2.54 -11.02
CA LEU A 280 12.41 -3.93 -10.60
C LEU A 280 13.36 -4.11 -9.42
N LYS A 281 14.53 -3.47 -9.45
CA LYS A 281 15.48 -3.46 -8.33
C LYS A 281 14.87 -2.80 -7.09
N ALA A 282 14.20 -1.66 -7.24
CA ALA A 282 13.49 -0.98 -6.17
C ALA A 282 12.38 -1.86 -5.56
N THR A 283 11.71 -2.69 -6.36
CA THR A 283 10.71 -3.65 -5.87
C THR A 283 11.33 -4.72 -4.95
N LYS A 284 12.61 -5.05 -5.15
CA LYS A 284 13.34 -6.01 -4.29
C LYS A 284 13.89 -5.36 -3.03
N THR A 285 14.41 -4.14 -3.12
CA THR A 285 15.12 -3.46 -2.03
C THR A 285 14.22 -2.57 -1.16
N ASN A 286 13.16 -2.00 -1.73
CA ASN A 286 12.26 -1.08 -1.03
C ASN A 286 10.92 -1.76 -0.73
N PRO A 287 10.64 -2.13 0.54
CA PRO A 287 9.43 -2.85 0.91
C PRO A 287 8.16 -2.03 0.66
N ILE A 288 8.24 -0.70 0.72
CA ILE A 288 7.08 0.17 0.48
C ILE A 288 6.77 0.25 -1.01
N PHE A 289 7.81 0.37 -1.84
CA PHE A 289 7.63 0.33 -3.29
C PHE A 289 7.03 -1.02 -3.73
N ARG A 290 7.55 -2.13 -3.19
CA ARG A 290 7.00 -3.47 -3.40
C ARG A 290 5.50 -3.56 -3.08
N TRP A 291 5.11 -3.06 -1.90
CA TRP A 291 3.72 -3.01 -1.48
C TRP A 291 2.85 -2.17 -2.44
N LYS A 292 3.37 -1.04 -2.92
CA LYS A 292 2.69 -0.16 -3.90
C LYS A 292 2.42 -0.90 -5.22
N ILE A 293 3.41 -1.62 -5.76
CA ILE A 293 3.27 -2.42 -6.99
C ILE A 293 2.22 -3.52 -6.79
N GLN A 294 2.32 -4.29 -5.70
CA GLN A 294 1.37 -5.37 -5.40
C GLN A 294 -0.07 -4.86 -5.32
N LYS A 295 -0.28 -3.71 -4.68
CA LYS A 295 -1.60 -3.07 -4.59
C LYS A 295 -2.13 -2.68 -5.98
N GLN A 296 -1.28 -2.17 -6.86
CA GLN A 296 -1.70 -1.70 -8.19
C GLN A 296 -1.99 -2.85 -9.16
N LEU A 297 -1.20 -3.93 -9.10
CA LEU A 297 -1.46 -5.16 -9.86
C LEU A 297 -2.85 -5.73 -9.55
N ARG A 298 -3.26 -5.76 -8.27
CA ARG A 298 -4.60 -6.22 -7.86
C ARG A 298 -5.75 -5.37 -8.42
N ILE A 299 -5.58 -4.04 -8.47
CA ILE A 299 -6.62 -3.16 -9.00
C ILE A 299 -6.86 -3.46 -10.48
N GLY A 300 -5.80 -3.77 -11.23
CA GLY A 300 -5.89 -4.16 -12.64
C GLY A 300 -6.67 -5.45 -12.87
N ASP A 301 -6.64 -6.40 -11.93
CA ASP A 301 -7.35 -7.67 -12.05
C ASP A 301 -8.87 -7.54 -11.79
N ILE A 302 -9.29 -6.54 -11.01
CA ILE A 302 -10.70 -6.34 -10.62
C ILE A 302 -11.49 -5.59 -11.71
N HIS A 303 -10.81 -4.83 -12.57
CA HIS A 303 -11.43 -4.19 -13.74
C HIS A 303 -10.73 -4.63 -15.03
N PRO A 304 -11.04 -5.83 -15.56
CA PRO A 304 -10.67 -6.17 -16.92
C PRO A 304 -11.48 -5.28 -17.84
N SER A 305 -10.94 -4.10 -18.18
CA SER A 305 -11.42 -3.14 -19.20
C SER A 305 -12.84 -3.45 -19.68
N GLY A 306 -13.80 -3.21 -18.79
CA GLY A 306 -15.20 -3.33 -19.13
C GLY A 306 -15.43 -2.27 -20.19
N THR A 307 -15.50 -2.69 -21.45
CA THR A 307 -16.30 -1.95 -22.43
C THR A 307 -17.62 -1.75 -21.71
N PRO A 308 -18.04 -0.50 -21.41
CA PRO A 308 -19.31 -0.28 -20.77
C PRO A 308 -20.35 -1.04 -21.61
N PRO A 309 -21.21 -1.88 -21.00
CA PRO A 309 -22.17 -2.67 -21.74
C PRO A 309 -22.91 -1.69 -22.65
N SER A 310 -22.72 -1.88 -23.96
CA SER A 310 -23.34 -1.03 -24.96
C SER A 310 -24.83 -1.02 -24.63
N PRO A 311 -25.45 0.16 -24.38
CA PRO A 311 -26.86 0.20 -24.04
C PRO A 311 -27.60 -0.50 -25.16
N GLY A 312 -28.18 -1.65 -24.83
CA GLY A 312 -28.82 -2.55 -25.78
C GLY A 312 -29.74 -1.73 -26.67
N ARG A 313 -29.37 -1.67 -27.94
CA ARG A 313 -30.20 -1.10 -29.01
C ARG A 313 -31.41 -2.01 -29.06
N GLY A 314 -32.49 -1.60 -28.40
CA GLY A 314 -33.76 -2.32 -28.40
C GLY A 314 -34.24 -2.50 -29.83
N GLU A 315 -34.06 -3.71 -30.36
CA GLU A 315 -34.74 -4.15 -31.57
C GLU A 315 -36.24 -4.12 -31.30
N SER A 316 -36.87 -3.06 -31.80
CA SER A 316 -38.32 -2.95 -31.91
C SER A 316 -38.79 -3.88 -33.01
N SER A 317 -38.92 -5.16 -32.69
CA SER A 317 -39.66 -6.13 -33.50
C SER A 317 -41.15 -5.79 -33.42
N LYS A 318 -41.60 -4.90 -34.30
CA LYS A 318 -43.02 -4.68 -34.60
C LYS A 318 -43.57 -5.94 -35.28
N LEU A 319 -44.17 -6.81 -34.46
CA LEU A 319 -45.20 -7.75 -34.89
C LEU A 319 -46.47 -6.95 -35.22
N MET A 320 -46.80 -6.85 -36.50
CA MET A 320 -48.17 -6.72 -37.02
C MET A 320 -48.28 -7.82 -38.08
N GLY A 321 -49.14 -8.83 -37.98
CA GLY A 321 -50.53 -8.80 -37.57
C GLY A 321 -51.38 -8.96 -38.83
N SER A 322 -51.51 -10.19 -39.34
CA SER A 322 -52.51 -10.54 -40.36
C SER A 322 -53.82 -10.91 -39.66
N PRO A 323 -54.95 -10.27 -39.99
CA PRO A 323 -56.26 -10.79 -39.64
C PRO A 323 -56.84 -11.59 -40.80
N ASN A 324 -57.27 -12.81 -40.48
CA ASN A 324 -58.26 -13.55 -41.25
C ASN A 324 -59.61 -12.82 -41.20
N SER A 325 -60.25 -12.65 -42.36
CA SER A 325 -61.72 -12.64 -42.46
C SER A 325 -62.19 -12.83 -43.91
N LEU A 326 -62.86 -13.97 -44.14
CA LEU A 326 -64.08 -14.17 -44.94
C LEU A 326 -64.06 -13.78 -46.43
N LEU A 327 -63.99 -14.78 -47.31
CA LEU A 327 -65.14 -15.39 -48.01
C LEU A 327 -64.70 -16.61 -48.83
#